data_AF-A0A958LLB3-F1
#
_entry.id   AF-A0A958LLB3-F1
#
_cell.length_a   1.000
_cell.length_b   1.000
_cell.length_c   1.000
_cell.angle_alpha   90.00
_cell.angle_beta   90.00
_cell.angle_gamma   90.00
#
_symmetry.space_group_name_H-M   'P 1'
#
loop_
_entity.id
_entity.type
_entity.pdbx_description
1 polymer ?
#
loop_
_entity_poly.entity_id
_entity_poly.type
_entity_poly.pdbx_seq_one_letter_code
_entity_poly.pdbx_strand_id
1 'polypeptide(L)'
;MGVKIKKWNHFRGELPTYHSELASGFDVRAQLDGEIDLAPGQRVLIPTGLSFAIPPGFELQARPRSGWAIREGLSLLNSPGTVDADYRGEVKIIVVNLGEEIVKLKDQDRLAQM
;
A
#
# COMPACT_ATOMS: atom_id res chain seq x y z
N MET A 1 14.73 -16.33 2.00
CA MET A 1 14.15 -16.54 0.65
C MET A 1 13.95 -15.18 0.02
N GLY A 2 14.43 -14.93 -1.20
CA GLY A 2 14.32 -13.60 -1.83
C GLY A 2 13.07 -13.48 -2.69
N VAL A 3 12.24 -12.46 -2.44
CA VAL A 3 11.10 -12.10 -3.31
C VAL A 3 11.62 -11.16 -4.39
N LYS A 4 11.41 -11.48 -5.67
CA LYS A 4 11.79 -10.56 -6.76
C LYS A 4 10.75 -9.46 -6.89
N ILE A 5 11.20 -8.23 -7.03
CA ILE A 5 10.34 -7.05 -7.20
C ILE A 5 10.52 -6.49 -8.61
N LYS A 6 9.41 -6.26 -9.31
CA LYS A 6 9.38 -5.54 -10.60
C LYS A 6 8.85 -4.13 -10.35
N LYS A 7 9.55 -3.14 -10.89
CA LYS A 7 9.12 -1.74 -10.94
C LYS A 7 8.38 -1.47 -12.24
N TRP A 8 7.24 -0.80 -12.17
CA TRP A 8 6.51 -0.28 -13.33
C TRP A 8 7.11 1.05 -13.79
N ASN A 9 6.78 1.49 -15.01
CA ASN A 9 7.36 2.68 -15.61
C ASN A 9 7.09 3.97 -14.80
N HIS A 10 5.97 4.02 -14.08
CA HIS A 10 5.57 5.14 -13.23
C HIS A 10 6.12 5.05 -11.80
N PHE A 11 6.88 4.00 -11.45
CA PHE A 11 7.45 3.89 -10.12
C PHE A 11 8.52 4.95 -9.87
N ARG A 12 8.32 5.73 -8.80
CA ARG A 12 9.22 6.76 -8.29
C ARG A 12 9.61 6.43 -6.85
N GLY A 13 10.76 6.94 -6.42
CA GLY A 13 11.28 6.77 -5.06
C GLY A 13 12.12 5.51 -4.85
N GLU A 14 12.30 5.15 -3.58
CA GLU A 14 13.09 4.00 -3.15
C GLU A 14 12.23 2.75 -3.01
N LEU A 15 12.84 1.58 -3.20
CA LEU A 15 12.17 0.31 -2.92
C LEU A 15 11.83 0.20 -1.42
N PRO A 16 10.71 -0.44 -1.07
CA PRO A 16 10.36 -0.69 0.32
C PRO A 16 11.45 -1.46 1.06
N THR A 17 11.69 -1.07 2.31
CA THR A 17 12.65 -1.70 3.20
C THR A 17 12.04 -1.93 4.57
N TYR A 18 12.52 -2.96 5.26
CA TYR A 18 12.23 -3.13 6.68
C TYR A 18 12.97 -2.04 7.47
N HIS A 19 12.23 -1.27 8.26
CA HIS A 19 12.78 -0.12 8.98
C HIS A 19 13.60 -0.50 10.23
N SER A 20 13.49 -1.74 10.71
CA SER A 20 14.30 -2.28 11.80
C SER A 20 14.50 -3.78 11.61
N GLU A 21 15.48 -4.35 12.31
CA GLU A 21 15.77 -5.79 12.25
C GLU A 21 14.59 -6.67 12.71
N LEU A 22 13.71 -6.12 13.54
CA LEU A 22 12.54 -6.83 14.09
C LEU A 22 11.22 -6.42 13.42
N ALA A 23 11.27 -5.61 12.35
CA ALA A 23 10.07 -5.18 11.66
C ALA A 23 9.39 -6.37 10.97
N SER A 24 8.10 -6.54 11.22
CA SER A 24 7.31 -7.62 10.59
C SER A 24 6.86 -7.29 9.17
N GLY A 25 6.92 -6.01 8.78
CA GLY A 25 6.53 -5.56 7.44
C GLY A 25 7.30 -4.33 6.99
N PHE A 26 7.13 -3.98 5.72
CA PHE A 26 7.67 -2.79 5.06
C PHE A 26 6.55 -1.90 4.54
N ASP A 27 6.77 -0.58 4.51
CA ASP A 27 5.79 0.37 4.00
C ASP A 27 5.85 0.43 2.45
N VAL A 28 4.70 0.35 1.77
CA VAL A 28 4.57 0.70 0.35
C VAL A 28 4.02 2.10 0.18
N ARG A 29 4.44 2.77 -0.90
CA ARG A 29 4.13 4.19 -1.14
C ARG A 29 3.22 4.39 -2.34
N ALA A 30 2.44 5.47 -2.28
CA ALA A 30 1.59 5.93 -3.37
C ALA A 30 2.40 6.35 -4.59
N GLN A 31 1.90 6.01 -5.78
CA GLN A 31 2.43 6.49 -7.06
C GLN A 31 1.34 7.29 -7.78
N LEU A 32 1.16 8.56 -7.41
CA LEU A 32 0.11 9.44 -7.91
C LEU A 32 0.69 10.55 -8.79
N ASP A 33 0.00 10.90 -9.88
CA ASP A 33 0.40 12.05 -10.73
C ASP A 33 -0.11 13.40 -10.17
N GLY A 34 -0.86 13.38 -9.07
CA GLY A 34 -1.41 14.54 -8.39
C GLY A 34 -1.93 14.20 -6.99
N GLU A 35 -2.59 15.15 -6.34
CA GLU A 35 -3.22 14.93 -5.04
C GLU A 35 -4.65 14.39 -5.22
N ILE A 36 -5.12 13.59 -4.25
CA ILE A 36 -6.49 13.09 -4.19
C ILE A 36 -7.12 13.54 -2.87
N ASP A 37 -8.20 14.31 -2.96
CA ASP A 37 -9.04 14.63 -1.80
C ASP A 37 -10.03 13.47 -1.59
N LEU A 38 -9.81 12.68 -0.53
CA LEU A 38 -10.65 11.53 -0.19
C LEU A 38 -11.65 11.91 0.89
N ALA A 39 -12.92 12.13 0.49
CA ALA A 39 -13.98 12.50 1.42
C ALA A 39 -14.40 11.32 2.34
N PRO A 40 -15.02 11.60 3.50
CA PRO A 40 -15.60 10.58 4.37
C PRO A 40 -16.49 9.58 3.62
N GLY A 41 -16.30 8.29 3.89
CA GLY A 41 -17.02 7.19 3.23
C GLY A 41 -16.56 6.87 1.80
N GLN A 42 -15.67 7.67 1.20
CA GLN A 42 -15.12 7.37 -0.11
C GLN A 42 -13.97 6.36 -0.04
N ARG A 43 -13.75 5.69 -1.18
CA ARG A 43 -12.62 4.78 -1.39
C ARG A 43 -11.94 5.08 -2.72
N VAL A 44 -10.65 4.84 -2.77
CA VAL A 44 -9.85 4.99 -3.98
C VAL A 44 -8.83 3.86 -4.11
N LEU A 45 -8.58 3.44 -5.35
CA LEU A 45 -7.57 2.44 -5.68
C LEU A 45 -6.26 3.16 -6.05
N ILE A 46 -5.23 2.99 -5.23
CA ILE A 46 -3.96 3.71 -5.39
C ILE A 46 -2.85 2.74 -5.85
N PRO A 47 -2.18 3.02 -6.97
CA PRO A 47 -1.05 2.23 -7.45
C PRO A 47 0.19 2.35 -6.54
N THR A 48 0.93 1.25 -6.40
CA THR A 48 2.24 1.23 -5.71
C THR A 48 3.43 1.28 -6.67
N GLY A 49 3.20 1.05 -7.97
CA GLY A 49 4.25 0.90 -8.97
C GLY A 49 5.06 -0.39 -8.86
N LEU A 50 4.63 -1.35 -8.03
CA LEU A 50 5.38 -2.57 -7.72
C LEU A 50 4.58 -3.84 -8.05
N SER A 51 5.29 -4.87 -8.50
CA SER A 51 4.81 -6.25 -8.56
C SER A 51 5.80 -7.17 -7.86
N PHE A 52 5.30 -8.25 -7.27
CA PHE A 52 6.11 -9.18 -6.47
C PHE A 52 6.01 -10.59 -7.05
N ALA A 53 7.15 -11.26 -7.21
CA ALA A 53 7.18 -12.69 -7.53
C ALA A 53 7.27 -13.47 -6.21
N ILE A 54 6.12 -13.70 -5.60
CA ILE A 54 5.98 -14.38 -4.31
C ILE A 54 6.20 -15.90 -4.52
N PRO A 55 7.00 -16.57 -3.68
CA PRO A 55 7.24 -18.00 -3.81
C PRO A 55 5.97 -18.83 -3.50
N PRO A 56 5.80 -20.02 -4.13
CA PRO A 56 4.69 -20.90 -3.82
C PRO A 56 4.60 -21.24 -2.32
N GLY A 57 3.38 -21.25 -1.78
CA GLY A 57 3.12 -21.50 -0.35
C GLY A 57 3.21 -20.25 0.54
N PHE A 58 3.39 -19.07 -0.05
CA PHE A 58 3.41 -17.78 0.65
C PHE A 58 2.46 -16.78 -0.01
N GLU A 59 2.10 -15.75 0.75
CA GLU A 59 1.36 -14.58 0.28
C GLU A 59 2.03 -13.31 0.83
N LEU A 60 1.73 -12.16 0.25
CA LEU A 60 1.91 -10.86 0.91
C LEU A 60 0.54 -10.38 1.39
N GLN A 61 0.51 -9.70 2.53
CA GLN A 61 -0.70 -9.12 3.07
C GLN A 61 -0.57 -7.60 3.18
N ALA A 62 -1.36 -6.86 2.40
CA ALA A 62 -1.49 -5.42 2.60
C ALA A 62 -2.33 -5.15 3.85
N ARG A 63 -1.75 -4.47 4.84
CA ARG A 63 -2.40 -4.10 6.10
C ARG A 63 -2.40 -2.57 6.31
N PRO A 64 -3.43 -2.01 6.99
CA PRO A 64 -3.46 -0.61 7.37
C PRO A 64 -2.29 -0.22 8.26
N ARG A 65 -1.86 1.04 8.14
CA ARG A 65 -0.87 1.63 9.04
C ARG A 65 -1.59 2.25 10.23
N SER A 66 -1.25 1.82 11.44
CA SER A 66 -1.95 2.24 12.67
C SER A 66 -1.99 3.75 12.86
N GLY A 67 -0.89 4.44 12.51
CA GLY A 67 -0.78 5.89 12.60
C GLY A 67 -1.73 6.64 11.66
N TRP A 68 -2.08 6.07 10.51
CA TRP A 68 -3.03 6.63 9.54
C TRP A 68 -4.47 6.38 9.99
N ALA A 69 -4.72 5.17 10.50
CA ALA A 69 -6.02 4.79 11.04
C ALA A 69 -6.46 5.68 12.20
N ILE A 70 -5.60 5.92 13.19
CA ILE A 70 -5.98 6.70 14.37
C ILE A 70 -5.99 8.22 14.16
N ARG A 71 -5.12 8.75 13.27
CA ARG A 71 -5.00 10.20 13.07
C ARG A 71 -5.94 10.75 12.00
N GLU A 72 -6.18 9.97 10.95
CA GLU A 72 -6.89 10.44 9.75
C GLU A 72 -8.11 9.57 9.43
N GLY A 73 -8.38 8.51 10.19
CA GLY A 73 -9.50 7.61 9.92
C GLY A 73 -9.31 6.75 8.67
N LEU A 74 -8.09 6.65 8.13
CA LEU A 74 -7.80 5.90 6.91
C LEU A 74 -7.57 4.41 7.20
N SER A 75 -8.19 3.56 6.38
CA SER A 75 -8.01 2.11 6.42
C SER A 75 -7.89 1.54 5.01
N LEU A 76 -7.67 0.22 4.92
CA LEU A 76 -7.78 -0.50 3.66
C LEU A 76 -9.09 -1.27 3.64
N LEU A 77 -9.92 -1.04 2.63
CA LEU A 77 -11.28 -1.59 2.58
C LEU A 77 -11.29 -3.13 2.57
N ASN A 78 -10.25 -3.73 1.99
CA ASN A 78 -10.09 -5.18 1.89
C ASN A 78 -9.04 -5.74 2.86
N SER A 79 -8.73 -5.04 3.96
CA SER A 79 -7.73 -5.51 4.92
C SER A 79 -8.11 -6.83 5.62
N PRO A 80 -7.18 -7.79 5.78
CA PRO A 80 -5.88 -7.85 5.13
C PRO A 80 -6.02 -8.18 3.63
N GLY A 81 -5.38 -7.37 2.77
CA GLY A 81 -5.44 -7.56 1.32
C GLY A 81 -4.44 -8.63 0.88
N THR A 82 -4.94 -9.78 0.42
CA THR A 82 -4.10 -10.89 -0.06
C THR A 82 -3.48 -10.59 -1.43
N VAL A 83 -2.18 -10.86 -1.57
CA VAL A 83 -1.46 -10.93 -2.85
C VAL A 83 -0.94 -12.35 -3.01
N ASP A 84 -1.55 -13.10 -3.91
CA ASP A 84 -1.27 -14.52 -4.14
C ASP A 84 0.08 -14.77 -4.83
N ALA A 85 0.60 -16.00 -4.65
CA ALA A 85 1.87 -16.44 -5.24
C ALA A 85 1.92 -16.39 -6.78
N ASP A 86 0.77 -16.48 -7.45
CA ASP A 86 0.63 -16.42 -8.90
C ASP A 86 0.31 -15.01 -9.42
N TYR A 87 0.06 -14.04 -8.54
CA TYR A 87 -0.22 -12.67 -8.93
C TYR A 87 1.03 -11.99 -9.50
N ARG A 88 0.92 -11.44 -10.71
CA ARG A 88 2.02 -10.71 -11.39
C ARG A 88 1.63 -9.30 -11.82
N GLY A 89 0.40 -8.89 -11.51
CA GLY A 89 -0.08 -7.53 -11.74
C GLY A 89 0.61 -6.52 -10.81
N GLU A 90 0.37 -5.25 -11.06
CA GLU A 90 0.76 -4.19 -10.13
C GLU A 90 -0.08 -4.29 -8.84
N VAL A 91 0.58 -4.34 -7.69
CA VAL A 91 -0.12 -4.27 -6.40
C VAL A 91 -0.68 -2.86 -6.23
N LYS A 92 -1.98 -2.78 -5.95
CA LYS A 92 -2.70 -1.53 -5.72
C LYS A 92 -3.45 -1.62 -4.39
N ILE A 93 -3.60 -0.49 -3.72
CA ILE A 93 -4.14 -0.39 -2.37
C ILE A 93 -5.52 0.28 -2.42
N ILE A 94 -6.55 -0.37 -1.86
CA ILE A 94 -7.89 0.21 -1.76
C ILE A 94 -7.98 0.99 -0.45
N VAL A 95 -7.65 2.28 -0.48
CA VAL A 95 -7.75 3.16 0.69
C VAL A 95 -9.19 3.61 0.86
N VAL A 96 -9.71 3.56 2.08
CA VAL A 96 -11.03 4.09 2.46
C VAL A 96 -10.87 5.09 3.58
N ASN A 97 -11.62 6.19 3.50
CA ASN A 97 -11.73 7.15 4.58
C ASN A 97 -12.94 6.82 5.45
N LEU A 98 -12.68 6.37 6.68
CA LEU A 98 -13.69 6.07 7.71
C LEU A 98 -13.77 7.18 8.77
N GLY A 99 -13.00 8.27 8.62
CA GLY A 99 -13.05 9.44 9.46
C GLY A 99 -14.17 10.40 9.06
N GLU A 100 -14.10 11.61 9.61
CA GLU A 100 -15.14 12.65 9.47
C GLU A 100 -14.70 13.82 8.58
N GLU A 101 -13.40 13.93 8.28
CA GLU A 101 -12.81 15.01 7.49
C GLU A 101 -12.29 14.52 6.13
N ILE A 102 -12.16 15.43 5.16
CA ILE A 102 -11.48 15.14 3.90
C ILE A 102 -10.00 14.89 4.19
N VAL A 103 -9.46 13.78 3.67
CA VAL A 103 -8.03 13.47 3.76
C VAL A 103 -7.37 13.64 2.40
N LYS A 104 -6.32 14.44 2.34
CA LYS A 104 -5.55 14.71 1.13
C LYS A 104 -4.40 13.71 0.99
N LEU A 105 -4.53 12.81 0.02
CA LEU A 105 -3.52 11.82 -0.32
C LEU A 105 -2.56 12.38 -1.37
N LYS A 106 -1.25 12.19 -1.15
CA LYS A 106 -0.19 12.73 -1.99
C LYS A 106 0.68 11.62 -2.57
N ASP A 107 1.40 11.94 -3.65
CA ASP A 107 2.44 11.06 -4.16
C ASP A 107 3.45 10.74 -3.05
N GLN A 108 3.96 9.51 -3.02
CA GLN A 108 4.92 9.01 -2.04
C GLN A 108 4.43 8.88 -0.59
N ASP A 109 3.15 9.16 -0.29
CA ASP A 109 2.56 8.82 1.01
C ASP A 109 2.67 7.32 1.28
N ARG A 110 2.97 6.96 2.53
CA ARG A 110 3.06 5.56 2.96
C ARG A 110 1.65 5.02 3.16
N LEU A 111 1.19 4.18 2.24
CA LEU A 111 -0.19 3.73 2.13
C LEU A 111 -0.53 2.57 3.07
N ALA A 112 0.30 1.53 3.03
CA ALA A 112 0.06 0.25 3.67
C ALA A 112 1.40 -0.36 4.11
N GLN A 113 1.33 -1.32 5.02
CA GLN A 113 2.46 -2.18 5.37
C GLN A 113 2.19 -3.60 4.85
N MET A 114 3.25 -4.28 4.38
CA MET A 114 3.22 -5.65 3.87
C MET A 114 4.28 -6.53 4.50
#